data_AF-A0AAV0VZ17-F1
#
_entry.id   AF-A0AAV0VZ17-F1
#
_cell.length_a   1.000
_cell.length_b   1.000
_cell.length_c   1.000
_cell.angle_alpha   90.00
_cell.angle_beta   90.00
_cell.angle_gamma   90.00
#
_symmetry.space_group_name_H-M   'P 1'
#
loop_
_entity.id
_entity.type
_entity.pdbx_description
1 polymer ?
#
loop_
_entity_poly.entity_id
_entity_poly.type
_entity_poly.pdbx_seq_one_letter_code
_entity_poly.pdbx_strand_id
1 'polypeptide(L)'
;MGFDIIRFVGEVDEELLCPICTGVLQDPVQAPACEHAFCKGCILEWLLRQSTCPVDRLSVNVLQLRPVPRILKNLLNRLYIVCENSNYGCQSVVKLDTLDSHLSECEYNPKRPFPCEQGCGLIIPKDEHKDHNCVKELRELVQKQQQKINEMHQDMATYRYEMTGIKDEMRILKVKCLFPLHYT
;
A
#
# COMPACT_ATOMS: atom_id res chain seq x y z
N MET A 1 -0.22 -2.36 -13.75
CA MET A 1 -0.63 -2.23 -15.17
C MET A 1 -2.16 -2.06 -15.20
N GLY A 2 -2.82 -2.06 -16.37
CA GLY A 2 -4.29 -2.01 -16.46
C GLY A 2 -4.97 -3.33 -16.08
N PHE A 3 -6.31 -3.35 -16.08
CA PHE A 3 -7.09 -4.57 -15.89
C PHE A 3 -7.12 -5.41 -17.17
N ASP A 4 -7.09 -6.74 -17.03
CA ASP A 4 -7.21 -7.66 -18.16
C ASP A 4 -8.63 -7.60 -18.75
N ILE A 5 -8.72 -7.39 -20.07
CA ILE A 5 -9.98 -7.25 -20.82
C ILE A 5 -10.82 -8.52 -20.68
N ILE A 6 -10.21 -9.71 -20.62
CA ILE A 6 -10.95 -10.98 -20.57
C ILE A 6 -11.79 -11.13 -19.30
N ARG A 7 -11.52 -10.32 -18.27
CA ARG A 7 -12.28 -10.33 -17.02
C ARG A 7 -13.57 -9.52 -17.12
N PHE A 8 -13.73 -8.68 -18.14
CA PHE A 8 -14.93 -7.85 -18.28
C PHE A 8 -16.05 -8.62 -18.97
N VAL A 9 -17.28 -8.36 -18.51
CA VAL A 9 -18.48 -8.97 -19.09
C VAL A 9 -19.08 -8.01 -20.11
N GLY A 10 -19.17 -8.49 -21.35
CA GLY A 10 -19.64 -7.69 -22.50
C GLY A 10 -18.49 -7.02 -23.26
N GLU A 11 -18.86 -6.16 -24.19
CA GLU A 11 -17.89 -5.39 -24.97
C GLU A 11 -17.36 -4.22 -24.16
N VAL A 12 -16.04 -4.02 -24.20
CA VAL A 12 -15.37 -2.84 -23.62
C VAL A 12 -15.01 -1.90 -24.75
N ASP A 13 -15.42 -0.66 -24.62
CA ASP A 13 -15.10 0.39 -25.59
C ASP A 13 -13.58 0.61 -25.66
N GLU A 14 -13.04 0.74 -26.87
CA GLU A 14 -11.61 0.93 -27.13
C GLU A 14 -11.08 2.22 -26.48
N GLU A 15 -11.93 3.25 -26.30
CA GLU A 15 -11.57 4.49 -25.61
C GLU A 15 -11.26 4.28 -24.11
N LEU A 16 -11.67 3.14 -23.55
CA LEU A 16 -11.42 2.76 -22.16
C LEU A 16 -10.15 1.92 -21.98
N LEU A 17 -9.42 1.66 -23.07
CA LEU A 17 -8.20 0.86 -23.06
C LEU A 17 -6.96 1.75 -22.95
N CYS A 18 -5.97 1.26 -22.21
CA CYS A 18 -4.68 1.93 -22.10
C CYS A 18 -3.82 1.64 -23.34
N PRO A 19 -3.33 2.66 -24.07
CA PRO A 19 -2.49 2.44 -25.27
C PRO A 19 -1.14 1.76 -24.98
N ILE A 20 -0.69 1.75 -23.72
CA ILE A 20 0.61 1.19 -23.33
C ILE A 20 0.50 -0.30 -23.01
N CYS A 21 -0.44 -0.68 -22.14
CA CYS A 21 -0.59 -2.07 -21.67
C CYS A 21 -1.74 -2.82 -22.32
N THR A 22 -2.49 -2.16 -23.21
CA THR A 22 -3.66 -2.70 -23.94
C THR A 22 -4.75 -3.30 -23.05
N GLY A 23 -4.73 -3.04 -21.74
CA GLY A 23 -5.77 -3.42 -20.79
C GLY A 23 -6.73 -2.28 -20.50
N VAL A 24 -7.85 -2.59 -19.83
CA VAL A 24 -8.80 -1.56 -19.37
C VAL A 24 -8.11 -0.65 -18.36
N LEU A 25 -8.33 0.65 -18.49
CA LEU A 25 -7.69 1.68 -17.68
C LEU A 25 -7.85 1.45 -16.16
N GLN A 26 -6.71 1.35 -15.45
CA GLN A 26 -6.63 1.26 -13.99
C GLN A 26 -5.94 2.50 -13.40
N ASP A 27 -6.55 3.13 -12.40
CA ASP A 27 -6.17 4.44 -11.85
C ASP A 27 -5.78 5.43 -12.97
N PRO A 28 -6.73 5.76 -13.86
CA PRO A 28 -6.41 6.48 -15.09
C PRO A 28 -6.02 7.94 -14.84
N VAL A 29 -5.00 8.37 -15.58
CA VAL A 29 -4.54 9.76 -15.67
C VAL A 29 -4.48 10.20 -17.13
N GLN A 30 -4.56 11.51 -17.34
CA GLN A 30 -4.62 12.14 -18.64
C GLN A 30 -3.45 13.12 -18.81
N ALA A 31 -2.86 13.14 -20.00
CA ALA A 31 -1.94 14.20 -20.41
C ALA A 31 -2.73 15.46 -20.77
N PRO A 32 -2.48 16.63 -20.15
CA PRO A 32 -3.36 17.79 -20.29
C PRO A 32 -3.29 18.48 -21.66
N ALA A 33 -2.18 18.33 -22.40
CA ALA A 33 -1.98 18.99 -23.68
C ALA A 33 -2.66 18.27 -24.86
N CYS A 34 -2.85 16.95 -24.75
CA CYS A 34 -3.35 16.11 -25.84
C CYS A 34 -4.47 15.16 -25.45
N GLU A 35 -4.89 15.18 -24.19
CA GLU A 35 -6.07 14.49 -23.68
C GLU A 35 -6.03 12.94 -23.77
N HIS A 36 -4.89 12.36 -24.14
CA HIS A 36 -4.70 10.90 -24.09
C HIS A 36 -4.67 10.39 -22.64
N ALA A 37 -5.40 9.29 -22.40
CA ALA A 37 -5.53 8.65 -21.10
C ALA A 37 -4.69 7.36 -20.99
N PHE A 38 -4.11 7.13 -19.81
CA PHE A 38 -3.26 5.99 -19.52
C PHE A 38 -3.47 5.49 -18.09
N CYS A 39 -3.15 4.23 -17.82
CA CYS A 39 -3.01 3.78 -16.43
C CYS A 39 -1.86 4.57 -15.78
N LYS A 40 -2.03 5.07 -14.57
CA LYS A 40 -1.00 5.84 -13.85
C LYS A 40 0.34 5.12 -13.81
N GLY A 41 0.35 3.84 -13.43
CA GLY A 41 1.58 3.05 -13.40
C GLY A 41 2.29 2.99 -14.76
N CYS A 42 1.53 2.80 -15.85
CA CYS A 42 2.08 2.66 -17.20
C CYS A 42 2.72 3.96 -17.71
N ILE A 43 2.04 5.10 -17.54
CA ILE A 43 2.60 6.37 -18.00
C ILE A 43 3.78 6.83 -17.14
N LEU A 44 3.77 6.56 -15.83
CA LEU A 44 4.90 6.88 -14.96
C LEU A 44 6.15 6.10 -15.38
N GLU A 45 6.02 4.79 -15.65
CA GLU A 45 7.15 3.99 -16.15
C GLU A 45 7.68 4.46 -17.50
N TRP A 46 6.80 4.91 -18.41
CA TRP A 46 7.20 5.49 -19.68
C TRP A 46 7.99 6.80 -19.49
N LEU A 47 7.47 7.70 -18.65
CA LEU A 47 8.06 9.02 -18.40
C LEU A 47 9.40 8.96 -17.67
N LEU A 48 9.72 7.85 -17.00
CA LEU A 48 11.08 7.59 -16.49
C LEU A 48 12.13 7.47 -17.60
N ARG A 49 11.70 7.11 -18.83
CA ARG A 49 12.58 6.89 -19.98
C ARG A 49 12.47 8.00 -21.01
N GLN A 50 11.26 8.50 -21.26
CA GLN A 50 10.97 9.49 -22.30
C GLN A 50 9.93 10.48 -21.80
N SER A 51 10.25 11.77 -21.78
CA SER A 51 9.33 12.84 -21.34
C SER A 51 8.32 13.25 -22.43
N THR A 52 7.70 12.27 -23.07
CA THR A 52 6.76 12.47 -24.18
C THR A 52 5.54 11.58 -24.03
N CYS A 53 4.43 11.98 -24.63
CA CYS A 53 3.24 11.15 -24.74
C CYS A 53 3.50 9.94 -25.67
N PRO A 54 3.15 8.70 -25.26
CA PRO A 54 3.34 7.51 -26.08
C PRO A 54 2.59 7.52 -27.42
N VAL A 55 1.49 8.28 -27.53
CA VAL A 55 0.59 8.26 -28.70
C VAL A 55 1.01 9.27 -29.77
N ASP A 56 1.27 10.51 -29.38
CA ASP A 56 1.52 11.64 -30.30
C ASP A 56 2.90 12.29 -30.14
N ARG A 57 3.71 11.82 -29.17
CA ARG A 57 5.06 12.29 -28.85
C ARG A 57 5.15 13.73 -28.37
N LEU A 58 4.04 14.36 -27.99
CA LEU A 58 4.05 15.69 -27.39
C LEU A 58 4.74 15.66 -26.02
N SER A 59 5.41 16.76 -25.63
CA SER A 59 6.12 16.84 -24.36
C SER A 59 5.16 16.72 -23.18
N VAL A 60 5.46 15.81 -22.25
CA VAL A 60 4.64 15.56 -21.05
C VAL A 60 5.55 15.43 -19.84
N ASN A 61 5.18 16.11 -18.75
CA ASN A 61 5.83 15.98 -17.45
C ASN A 61 4.91 15.25 -16.46
N VAL A 62 5.50 14.42 -15.60
CA VAL A 62 4.79 13.70 -14.52
C VAL A 62 3.94 14.63 -13.64
N LEU A 63 4.45 15.82 -13.32
CA LEU A 63 3.76 16.82 -12.48
C LEU A 63 2.54 17.45 -13.17
N GLN A 64 2.43 17.32 -14.48
CA GLN A 64 1.34 17.88 -15.27
C GLN A 64 0.20 16.88 -15.50
N LEU A 65 0.40 15.60 -15.20
CA LEU A 65 -0.64 14.58 -15.34
C LEU A 65 -1.84 14.93 -14.45
N ARG A 66 -3.04 14.83 -15.02
CA ARG A 66 -4.29 15.12 -14.31
C ARG A 66 -5.14 13.86 -14.19
N PRO A 67 -6.01 13.77 -13.18
CA PRO A 67 -7.07 12.76 -13.19
C PRO A 67 -7.91 12.89 -14.46
N VAL A 68 -8.39 11.77 -15.00
CA VAL A 68 -9.29 11.80 -16.15
C VAL A 68 -10.62 12.50 -15.83
N PRO A 69 -11.32 13.04 -16.84
CA PRO A 69 -12.64 13.64 -16.67
C PRO A 69 -13.63 12.70 -15.99
N ARG A 70 -14.55 13.27 -15.19
CA ARG A 70 -15.55 12.50 -14.43
C ARG A 70 -16.40 11.60 -15.34
N ILE A 71 -16.69 12.04 -16.56
CA ILE A 71 -17.46 11.23 -17.53
C ILE A 71 -16.74 9.92 -17.86
N LEU A 72 -15.43 9.95 -18.15
CA LEU A 72 -14.64 8.75 -18.43
C LEU A 72 -14.58 7.83 -17.22
N LYS A 73 -14.36 8.40 -16.03
CA LYS A 73 -14.40 7.64 -14.76
C LYS A 73 -15.76 6.96 -14.55
N ASN A 74 -16.87 7.66 -14.84
CA ASN A 74 -18.21 7.10 -14.71
C ASN A 74 -18.48 5.99 -15.73
N LEU A 75 -17.94 6.09 -16.95
CA LEU A 75 -18.05 5.03 -17.96
C LEU A 75 -17.31 3.77 -17.51
N LEU A 76 -16.06 3.91 -17.05
CA LEU A 76 -15.29 2.81 -16.46
C LEU A 76 -16.04 2.14 -15.30
N ASN A 77 -16.57 2.94 -14.38
CA ASN A 77 -17.27 2.46 -13.19
C ASN A 77 -18.57 1.68 -13.49
N ARG A 78 -19.15 1.82 -14.70
CA ARG A 78 -20.35 1.08 -15.11
C ARG A 78 -20.02 -0.30 -15.69
N LEU A 79 -18.76 -0.56 -16.02
CA LEU A 79 -18.34 -1.85 -16.54
C LEU A 79 -18.52 -2.94 -15.48
N TYR A 80 -18.88 -4.14 -15.91
CA TYR A 80 -18.95 -5.32 -15.06
C TYR A 80 -17.71 -6.18 -15.25
N ILE A 81 -17.15 -6.65 -14.14
CA ILE A 81 -15.92 -7.42 -14.11
C ILE A 81 -16.07 -8.66 -13.22
N VAL A 82 -15.48 -9.77 -13.67
CA VAL A 82 -15.34 -11.02 -12.94
C VAL A 82 -14.23 -10.87 -11.89
N CYS A 83 -14.50 -11.34 -10.67
CA CYS A 83 -13.51 -11.36 -9.60
C CYS A 83 -12.23 -12.11 -10.01
N GLU A 84 -11.06 -11.59 -9.60
CA GLU A 84 -9.77 -12.25 -9.85
C GLU A 84 -9.62 -13.58 -9.11
N ASN A 85 -10.40 -13.78 -8.06
CA ASN A 85 -10.45 -15.03 -7.31
C ASN A 85 -11.37 -16.08 -7.95
N SER A 86 -11.71 -15.94 -9.24
CA SER A 86 -12.50 -16.93 -9.98
C SER A 86 -11.83 -18.29 -10.03
N ASN A 87 -10.51 -18.32 -10.15
CA ASN A 87 -9.71 -19.54 -10.09
C ASN A 87 -9.78 -20.26 -8.73
N TYR A 88 -10.15 -19.54 -7.66
CA TYR A 88 -10.34 -20.09 -6.33
C TYR A 88 -11.81 -20.41 -6.02
N GLY A 89 -12.73 -20.13 -6.95
CA GLY A 89 -14.15 -20.43 -6.84
C GLY A 89 -15.09 -19.22 -6.77
N CYS A 90 -14.57 -17.99 -6.83
CA CYS A 90 -15.43 -16.80 -6.83
C CYS A 90 -16.14 -16.61 -8.18
N GLN A 91 -17.46 -16.79 -8.22
CA GLN A 91 -18.24 -16.58 -9.45
C GLN A 91 -18.86 -15.18 -9.53
N SER A 92 -18.51 -14.29 -8.61
CA SER A 92 -19.11 -12.96 -8.54
C SER A 92 -18.69 -12.10 -9.73
N VAL A 93 -19.70 -11.53 -10.38
CA VAL A 93 -19.58 -10.44 -11.34
C VAL A 93 -20.07 -9.19 -10.65
N VAL A 94 -19.20 -8.19 -10.55
CA VAL A 94 -19.48 -6.93 -9.84
C VAL A 94 -19.20 -5.75 -10.75
N LYS A 95 -19.73 -4.58 -10.41
CA LYS A 95 -19.34 -3.35 -11.09
C LYS A 95 -17.92 -2.97 -10.71
N LEU A 96 -17.19 -2.38 -11.64
CA LEU A 96 -15.80 -1.99 -11.42
C LEU A 96 -15.64 -1.03 -10.23
N ASP A 97 -16.62 -0.15 -9.98
CA ASP A 97 -16.62 0.76 -8.82
C ASP A 97 -16.72 0.05 -7.45
N THR A 98 -17.36 -1.12 -7.42
CA THR A 98 -17.53 -1.94 -6.22
C THR A 98 -16.48 -3.06 -6.09
N LEU A 99 -15.57 -3.18 -7.07
CA LEU A 99 -14.60 -4.27 -7.11
C LEU A 99 -13.70 -4.29 -5.87
N ASP A 100 -13.18 -3.13 -5.44
CA ASP A 100 -12.28 -3.05 -4.28
C ASP A 100 -12.97 -3.52 -2.99
N SER A 101 -14.23 -3.10 -2.79
CA SER A 101 -15.04 -3.56 -1.66
C SER A 101 -15.26 -5.07 -1.71
N HIS A 102 -15.61 -5.61 -2.89
CA HIS A 102 -15.74 -7.06 -3.07
C HIS A 102 -14.43 -7.79 -2.75
N LEU A 103 -13.27 -7.32 -3.23
CA LEU A 103 -11.97 -7.99 -2.99
C LEU A 103 -11.57 -8.02 -1.51
N SER A 104 -11.91 -6.96 -0.75
CA SER A 104 -11.66 -6.92 0.69
C SER A 104 -12.49 -7.94 1.49
N GLU A 105 -13.67 -8.31 0.98
CA GLU A 105 -14.63 -9.18 1.66
C GLU A 105 -14.75 -10.56 1.01
N CYS A 106 -14.11 -10.79 -0.13
CA CYS A 106 -14.23 -12.00 -0.93
C CYS A 106 -13.81 -13.25 -0.14
N GLU A 107 -14.74 -14.18 0.06
CA GLU A 107 -14.51 -15.42 0.82
C GLU A 107 -13.51 -16.36 0.14
N TYR A 108 -13.31 -16.20 -1.17
CA TYR A 108 -12.39 -16.97 -2.00
C TYR A 108 -11.03 -16.29 -2.16
N ASN A 109 -10.81 -15.13 -1.55
CA ASN A 109 -9.50 -14.49 -1.54
C ASN A 109 -8.53 -15.37 -0.73
N PRO A 110 -7.50 -15.97 -1.36
CA PRO A 110 -6.56 -16.86 -0.67
C PRO A 110 -5.78 -16.13 0.42
N LYS A 111 -5.50 -14.83 0.22
CA LYS A 111 -4.79 -13.99 1.18
C LYS A 111 -5.69 -13.41 2.27
N ARG A 112 -7.00 -13.75 2.28
CA ARG A 112 -7.92 -13.22 3.28
C ARG A 112 -7.41 -13.60 4.67
N PRO A 113 -7.06 -12.60 5.51
CA PRO A 113 -6.61 -12.86 6.86
C PRO A 113 -7.76 -13.46 7.67
N PHE A 114 -7.51 -14.56 8.35
CA PHE A 114 -8.51 -15.16 9.23
C PHE A 114 -7.86 -15.72 10.51
N PRO A 115 -8.57 -15.72 11.64
CA PRO A 115 -8.06 -16.27 12.89
C PRO A 115 -7.96 -17.79 12.79
N CYS A 116 -6.80 -18.35 13.15
CA CYS A 116 -6.57 -19.78 13.14
C CYS A 116 -7.68 -20.55 13.89
N GLU A 117 -8.32 -21.54 13.23
CA GLU A 117 -9.40 -22.35 13.83
C GLU A 117 -8.90 -23.26 14.95
N GLN A 118 -7.59 -23.55 14.98
CA GLN A 118 -6.96 -24.33 16.05
C GLN A 118 -6.75 -23.51 17.34
N GLY A 119 -7.22 -22.25 17.38
CA GLY A 119 -7.31 -21.46 18.60
C GLY A 119 -6.02 -20.80 19.05
N CYS A 120 -4.98 -20.76 18.21
CA CYS A 120 -3.71 -20.09 18.56
C CYS A 120 -3.81 -18.54 18.57
N GLY A 121 -4.90 -17.98 18.05
CA GLY A 121 -5.15 -16.53 18.01
C GLY A 121 -4.35 -15.78 16.93
N LEU A 122 -3.55 -16.47 16.12
CA LEU A 122 -2.83 -15.86 14.99
C LEU A 122 -3.78 -15.60 13.81
N ILE A 123 -3.58 -14.47 13.16
CA ILE A 123 -4.25 -14.11 11.91
C ILE A 123 -3.36 -14.59 10.77
N ILE A 124 -3.87 -15.52 9.96
CA ILE A 124 -3.13 -16.19 8.88
C ILE A 124 -3.88 -16.04 7.56
N PRO A 125 -3.17 -15.93 6.42
CA PRO A 125 -3.76 -16.10 5.10
C PRO A 125 -4.45 -17.47 4.97
N LYS A 126 -5.59 -17.51 4.26
CA LYS A 126 -6.39 -18.73 4.10
C LYS A 126 -5.67 -19.82 3.31
N ASP A 127 -4.83 -19.45 2.35
CA ASP A 127 -3.98 -20.37 1.58
C ASP A 127 -2.86 -21.01 2.43
N GLU A 128 -2.23 -20.23 3.31
CA GLU A 128 -1.17 -20.71 4.20
C GLU A 128 -1.68 -21.52 5.40
N HIS A 129 -3.00 -21.57 5.64
CA HIS A 129 -3.56 -22.29 6.79
C HIS A 129 -3.21 -23.79 6.81
N LYS A 130 -3.12 -24.44 5.64
CA LYS A 130 -2.78 -25.88 5.57
C LYS A 130 -1.36 -26.16 6.07
N ASP A 131 -0.46 -25.20 5.91
CA ASP A 131 0.93 -25.30 6.32
C ASP A 131 1.18 -24.70 7.72
N HIS A 132 0.13 -24.16 8.35
CA HIS A 132 0.25 -23.50 9.64
C HIS A 132 0.47 -24.50 10.79
N ASN A 133 1.62 -24.38 11.47
CA ASN A 133 1.90 -25.10 12.70
C ASN A 133 1.86 -24.15 13.91
N CYS A 134 0.74 -24.16 14.63
CA CYS A 134 0.49 -23.26 15.76
C CYS A 134 1.63 -23.25 16.78
N VAL A 135 2.17 -24.42 17.12
CA VAL A 135 3.20 -24.55 18.18
C VAL A 135 4.51 -23.91 17.74
N LYS A 136 4.91 -24.12 16.49
CA LYS A 136 6.12 -23.51 15.93
C LYS A 136 5.98 -21.99 15.90
N GLU A 137 4.89 -21.48 15.33
CA GLU A 137 4.63 -20.04 15.20
C GLU A 137 4.54 -19.34 16.56
N LEU A 138 3.83 -19.93 17.53
CA LEU A 138 3.74 -19.38 18.88
C LEU A 138 5.11 -19.36 19.58
N ARG A 139 5.95 -20.40 19.41
CA ARG A 139 7.32 -20.40 19.97
C ARG A 139 8.17 -19.30 19.37
N GLU A 140 8.14 -19.14 18.04
CA GLU A 140 8.88 -18.08 17.37
C GLU A 140 8.39 -16.69 17.79
N LEU A 141 7.08 -16.50 17.95
CA LEU A 141 6.50 -15.26 18.45
C LEU A 141 6.98 -14.93 19.86
N VAL A 142 6.92 -15.91 20.78
CA VAL A 142 7.40 -15.73 22.17
C VAL A 142 8.89 -15.40 22.19
N GLN A 143 9.71 -16.07 21.36
CA GLN A 143 11.14 -15.77 21.25
C GLN A 143 11.40 -14.35 20.76
N LYS A 144 10.71 -13.91 19.69
CA LYS A 144 10.81 -12.53 19.17
C LYS A 144 10.38 -11.50 20.20
N GLN A 145 9.29 -11.77 20.93
CA GLN A 145 8.83 -10.88 22.00
C GLN A 145 9.84 -10.79 23.14
N GLN A 146 10.43 -11.92 23.55
CA GLN A 146 11.47 -11.95 24.57
C GLN A 146 12.70 -11.14 24.14
N GLN A 147 13.12 -11.25 22.88
CA GLN A 147 14.21 -10.46 22.34
C GLN A 147 13.90 -8.96 22.38
N LYS A 148 12.72 -8.54 21.90
CA LYS A 148 12.29 -7.14 21.97
C LYS A 148 12.23 -6.60 23.39
N ILE A 149 11.76 -7.41 24.34
CA ILE A 149 11.72 -7.03 25.76
C ILE A 149 13.14 -6.80 26.28
N ASN A 150 14.09 -7.68 25.93
CA ASN A 150 15.48 -7.53 26.35
C ASN A 150 16.13 -6.28 25.74
N GLU A 151 15.90 -6.01 24.44
CA GLU A 151 16.35 -4.78 23.77
C GLU A 151 15.76 -3.54 24.45
N MET A 152 14.44 -3.52 24.69
CA MET A 152 13.79 -2.44 25.44
C MET A 152 14.37 -2.25 26.84
N HIS A 153 14.73 -3.32 27.55
CA HIS A 153 15.36 -3.20 28.87
C HIS A 153 16.75 -2.57 28.79
N GLN A 154 17.52 -2.89 27.75
CA GLN A 154 18.83 -2.28 27.50
C GLN A 154 18.67 -0.80 27.17
N ASP A 155 17.76 -0.46 26.25
CA ASP A 155 17.45 0.92 25.88
C ASP A 155 16.95 1.73 27.09
N MET A 156 16.11 1.12 27.93
CA MET A 156 15.63 1.79 29.14
C MET A 156 16.77 2.03 30.15
N ALA A 157 17.79 1.17 30.19
CA ALA A 157 18.96 1.36 31.03
C ALA A 157 19.86 2.48 30.50
N THR A 158 20.10 2.54 29.18
CA THR A 158 20.88 3.61 28.55
C THR A 158 20.17 4.97 28.70
N TYR A 159 18.87 5.05 28.40
CA TYR A 159 18.10 6.28 28.62
C TYR A 159 18.11 6.70 30.08
N ARG A 160 18.04 5.76 31.03
CA ARG A 160 18.13 6.09 32.46
C ARG A 160 19.50 6.70 32.80
N TYR A 161 20.59 6.14 32.26
CA TYR A 161 21.95 6.66 32.46
C TYR A 161 22.12 8.06 31.88
N GLU A 162 21.67 8.29 30.64
CA GLU A 162 21.69 9.61 30.00
C GLU A 162 20.88 10.63 30.81
N MET A 163 19.67 10.24 31.25
CA MET A 163 18.83 11.09 32.10
C MET A 163 19.47 11.44 33.44
N THR A 164 20.26 10.55 34.03
CA THR A 164 21.05 10.88 35.24
C THR A 164 22.16 11.87 34.93
N GLY A 165 22.89 11.70 33.82
CA GLY A 165 23.93 12.64 33.40
C GLY A 165 23.38 14.05 33.16
N ILE A 166 22.26 14.16 32.44
CA ILE A 166 21.58 15.44 32.19
C ILE A 166 21.13 16.09 33.51
N LYS A 167 20.59 15.31 34.46
CA LYS A 167 20.19 15.84 35.78
C LYS A 167 21.38 16.39 36.56
N ASP A 168 22.52 15.72 36.50
CA ASP A 168 23.74 16.14 37.19
C ASP A 168 24.32 17.41 36.55
N GLU A 169 24.39 17.49 35.22
CA GLU A 169 24.79 18.71 34.50
C GLU A 169 23.87 19.89 34.83
N MET A 170 22.56 19.65 34.84
CA MET A 170 21.56 20.67 35.18
C MET A 170 21.67 21.13 36.63
N ARG A 171 22.06 20.25 37.56
CA ARG A 171 22.36 20.60 38.96
C ARG A 171 23.62 21.47 39.05
N ILE A 172 24.68 21.15 38.33
CA ILE A 172 25.91 21.95 38.28
C ILE A 172 25.64 23.35 37.72
N LEU A 173 24.88 23.45 36.62
CA LEU A 173 24.47 24.72 36.04
C LEU A 173 23.65 25.57 37.02
N LYS A 174 22.70 24.96 37.74
CA LYS A 174 21.94 25.66 38.80
C LYS A 174 22.85 26.24 39.88
N VAL A 175 23.85 25.50 40.34
CA VAL A 175 24.81 25.99 41.36
C VAL A 175 25.62 27.17 40.82
N LYS A 176 26.10 27.10 39.57
CA LYS A 176 26.84 28.19 38.92
C LYS A 176 25.99 29.47 38.76
N CYS A 177 24.69 29.34 38.48
CA CYS A 177 23.79 30.49 38.37
C CYS A 177 23.39 31.09 39.73
N LEU A 178 23.35 30.29 40.81
CA LEU A 178 23.00 30.76 42.16
C LEU A 178 24.16 31.48 42.87
N PHE A 179 25.40 31.18 42.49
CA PHE A 179 26.60 31.86 42.98
C PHE A 179 27.37 32.47 41.80
N PRO A 180 26.86 33.55 41.16
CA PRO A 180 27.67 34.30 40.23
C PRO A 180 28.84 34.86 41.03
N LEU A 181 30.06 34.43 40.70
CA LEU A 181 31.29 35.03 41.22
C LEU A 181 31.26 36.51 40.82
N HIS A 182 30.76 37.38 41.71
CA HIS A 182 30.93 38.82 41.61
C HIS A 182 32.40 39.11 41.91
N TYR A 183 33.23 38.99 40.87
CA TYR A 183 34.53 39.63 40.83
C TYR A 183 34.30 41.11 40.46
N THR A 184 34.29 41.96 41.48
CA THR A 184 34.69 43.37 41.39
C THR A 184 35.64 43.65 42.55
#